data_AF-A0A961YNZ3-F1
#
_entry.id   AF-A0A961YNZ3-F1
#
_cell.length_a   1.000
_cell.length_b   1.000
_cell.length_c   1.000
_cell.angle_alpha   90.00
_cell.angle_beta   90.00
_cell.angle_gamma   90.00
#
_symmetry.space_group_name_H-M   'P 1'
#
loop_
_entity.id
_entity.type
_entity.pdbx_description
1 polymer ?
#
loop_
_entity_poly.entity_id
_entity_poly.type
_entity_poly.pdbx_seq_one_letter_code
_entity_poly.pdbx_strand_id
1 'polypeptide(L)' 'GRDNITKADLALDADLNFIGLRVDTLANMGAYLSQLGPFIPEIGAYMLAGCYKTPAAHVRLRGVYTNTVPV' A
#
# COMPACT_ATOMS: atom_id res chain seq x y z
N GLY A 1 -2.09 -5.21 5.94
CA GLY A 1 -1.10 -5.45 7.00
C GLY A 1 -1.46 -4.61 8.21
N ARG A 2 -1.11 -5.07 9.41
CA ARG A 2 -1.18 -4.26 10.63
C ARG A 2 -0.04 -3.24 10.56
N ASP A 3 -0.29 -2.02 11.02
CA ASP A 3 0.71 -0.95 11.13
C ASP A 3 1.32 -0.51 9.78
N ASN A 4 0.43 0.03 8.94
CA ASN A 4 0.76 0.63 7.66
C ASN A 4 0.52 2.15 7.73
N ILE A 5 1.53 2.93 7.35
CA ILE A 5 1.36 4.36 7.08
C ILE A 5 1.28 4.53 5.57
N THR A 6 0.10 4.91 5.07
CA THR A 6 -0.16 5.02 3.63
C THR A 6 -0.50 6.46 3.26
N LYS A 7 0.18 6.98 2.26
CA LYS A 7 -0.20 8.20 1.54
C LYS A 7 -0.72 7.83 0.16
N ALA A 8 -1.92 8.28 -0.17
CA ALA A 8 -2.53 8.09 -1.47
C ALA A 8 -2.83 9.45 -2.12
N ASP A 9 -2.48 9.57 -3.40
CA ASP A 9 -2.85 10.68 -4.27
C ASP A 9 -3.80 10.13 -5.35
N LEU A 10 -4.96 10.75 -5.52
CA LEU A 10 -5.97 10.39 -6.52
C LEU A 10 -6.12 11.50 -7.54
N ALA A 11 -6.03 11.15 -8.82
CA ALA A 11 -6.29 12.06 -9.93
C ALA A 11 -7.69 11.79 -10.50
N LEU A 12 -8.44 12.87 -10.69
CA LEU A 12 -9.80 12.89 -11.22
C LEU A 12 -9.86 13.75 -12.49
N ASP A 13 -10.75 13.39 -13.42
CA ASP A 13 -11.14 14.28 -14.51
C ASP A 13 -12.26 15.25 -14.08
N ALA A 14 -12.75 16.08 -15.01
CA ALA A 14 -13.80 17.06 -14.75
C ALA A 14 -15.15 16.43 -14.39
N ASP A 15 -15.37 15.17 -14.79
CA ASP A 15 -16.60 14.40 -14.52
C ASP A 15 -16.44 13.50 -13.27
N LEU A 16 -15.36 13.69 -12.51
CA LEU A 16 -15.00 12.95 -11.30
C LEU A 16 -14.68 11.46 -11.53
N ASN A 17 -14.30 11.07 -12.75
CA ASN A 17 -13.79 9.73 -13.00
C ASN A 17 -12.33 9.61 -12.57
N PHE A 18 -11.96 8.41 -12.10
CA PHE A 18 -10.60 8.13 -11.67
C PHE A 18 -9.71 7.95 -12.90
N ILE A 19 -8.66 8.76 -13.00
CA ILE A 19 -7.70 8.69 -14.11
C ILE A 19 -6.31 8.24 -13.64
N GLY A 20 -6.02 8.34 -12.35
CA GLY A 20 -4.74 7.92 -11.81
C GLY A 20 -4.77 7.71 -10.29
N LEU A 21 -4.09 6.67 -9.81
CA LEU A 21 -3.89 6.40 -8.39
C LEU A 21 -2.40 6.23 -8.10
N ARG A 22 -1.86 6.99 -7.14
CA ARG A 22 -0.51 6.81 -6.63
C ARG A 22 -0.55 6.53 -5.14
N VAL A 23 0.08 5.44 -4.70
CA VAL A 23 0.13 5.06 -3.29
C VAL A 23 1.57 4.84 -2.84
N ASP A 24 1.94 5.41 -1.70
CA ASP A 24 3.19 5.13 -0.99
C ASP A 24 2.86 4.62 0.42
N THR A 25 3.24 3.36 0.69
CA THR A 25 2.99 2.69 1.97
C THR A 25 4.31 2.33 2.64
N LEU A 26 4.44 2.76 3.89
CA LEU A 26 5.42 2.24 4.84
C LEU A 26 4.74 1.14 5.67
N ALA A 27 5.26 -0.08 5.59
CA ALA A 27 4.76 -1.22 6.36
C ALA A 27 5.77 -1.59 7.46
N ASN A 28 5.32 -1.65 8.71
CA ASN A 28 6.16 -2.07 9.81
C ASN A 28 6.39 -3.60 9.77
N MET A 29 7.65 -4.03 9.76
CA MET A 29 8.05 -5.45 9.77
C MET A 29 8.37 -6.00 11.17
N GLY A 30 8.42 -5.15 12.19
CA GLY A 30 8.93 -5.49 13.52
C GLY A 30 10.45 -5.62 13.56
N ALA A 31 10.96 -6.33 14.56
CA ALA A 31 12.40 -6.48 14.80
C ALA A 31 13.10 -7.40 13.78
N TYR A 32 12.36 -8.33 13.17
CA TYR A 32 12.85 -9.26 12.15
C TYR A 32 11.71 -9.71 11.25
N LEU A 33 12.03 -10.20 10.04
CA LEU A 33 11.01 -10.68 9.11
C LEU A 33 10.39 -11.98 9.61
N SER A 34 9.07 -11.99 9.76
CA SER A 34 8.31 -13.23 9.84
C SER A 34 8.21 -13.90 8.47
N GLN A 35 7.82 -15.17 8.43
CA GLN A 35 7.73 -15.96 7.19
C GLN A 35 6.93 -15.29 6.06
N LEU A 36 5.91 -14.49 6.39
CA LEU A 36 5.06 -13.80 5.42
C LEU A 36 5.03 -12.28 5.62
N GLY A 37 5.88 -11.73 6.50
CA GLY A 37 5.84 -10.32 6.90
C GLY A 37 5.81 -9.34 5.71
N PRO A 38 6.72 -9.45 4.73
CA PRO A 38 6.70 -8.61 3.53
C PRO A 38 5.55 -8.91 2.56
N PHE A 39 5.05 -10.14 2.55
CA PHE A 39 4.01 -10.59 1.61
C PHE A 39 2.62 -10.06 1.97
N ILE A 40 2.30 -9.92 3.26
CA ILE A 40 1.01 -9.41 3.73
C ILE A 40 0.69 -7.97 3.22
N PRO A 41 1.59 -6.98 3.36
CA PRO A 41 1.33 -5.65 2.80
C PRO A 41 1.36 -5.63 1.26
N GLU A 42 2.10 -6.54 0.62
CA GLU A 42 2.09 -6.70 -0.84
C GLU A 42 0.73 -7.17 -1.35
N ILE A 43 0.12 -8.20 -0.74
CA ILE A 43 -1.23 -8.64 -1.14
C ILE A 43 -2.24 -7.49 -1.00
N GLY A 44 -2.14 -6.73 0.09
CA GLY A 44 -2.98 -5.54 0.29
C GLY A 44 -2.80 -4.49 -0.80
N ALA A 45 -1.61 -4.36 -1.37
CA ALA A 45 -1.32 -3.41 -2.45
C ALA A 45 -2.07 -3.74 -3.75
N TYR A 46 -2.23 -5.02 -4.09
CA TYR A 46 -2.98 -5.44 -5.29
C TYR A 46 -4.47 -5.07 -5.22
N MET A 47 -5.01 -4.85 -4.02
CA MET A 47 -6.42 -4.55 -3.80
C MET A 47 -6.72 -3.04 -3.77
N LEU A 48 -5.71 -2.17 -3.91
CA LEU A 48 -5.84 -0.72 -3.72
C LEU A 48 -6.73 -0.01 -4.76
N ALA A 49 -6.82 -0.55 -5.98
CA ALA A 49 -7.74 -0.01 -7.00
C ALA A 49 -9.22 -0.28 -6.66
N GLY A 50 -9.48 -1.23 -5.75
CA GLY A 50 -10.83 -1.63 -5.35
C GLY A 50 -11.68 -2.06 -6.54
N CYS A 51 -12.95 -1.64 -6.52
CA CYS A 51 -13.90 -1.92 -7.60
C CYS A 51 -14.01 -0.77 -8.62
N TYR A 52 -13.04 0.16 -8.65
CA TYR A 52 -13.09 1.35 -9.49
C TYR A 52 -12.19 1.21 -10.72
N LYS A 53 -12.70 1.65 -11.87
CA LYS A 53 -11.88 1.76 -13.08
C LYS A 53 -10.80 2.80 -12.85
N THR A 54 -9.56 2.36 -12.74
CA THR A 54 -8.38 3.20 -12.49
C THR A 54 -7.34 2.94 -13.59
N PRO A 55 -7.35 3.70 -14.69
CA PRO A 55 -6.54 3.41 -15.89
C PRO A 55 -5.03 3.40 -15.64
N ALA A 56 -4.54 4.21 -14.72
CA ALA A 56 -3.14 4.25 -14.33
C ALA A 56 -3.00 4.10 -12.80
N ALA A 57 -2.18 3.15 -12.35
CA ALA A 57 -1.90 2.96 -10.94
C ALA A 57 -0.40 2.75 -10.70
N HIS A 58 0.13 3.36 -9.66
CA HIS A 58 1.49 3.12 -9.19
C HIS A 58 1.50 2.98 -7.67
N VAL A 59 2.03 1.85 -7.19
CA VAL A 59 2.14 1.57 -5.76
C VAL A 59 3.61 1.38 -5.40
N ARG A 60 4.06 2.13 -4.39
CA ARG A 60 5.35 1.92 -3.74
C ARG A 60 5.11 1.35 -2.36
N LEU A 61 5.68 0.17 -2.11
CA LEU A 61 5.66 -0.46 -0.79
C LEU A 61 7.08 -0.50 -0.22
N ARG A 62 7.25 -0.10 1.05
CA ARG A 62 8.52 -0.19 1.76
C ARG A 62 8.31 -0.83 3.12
N GLY A 63 8.95 -1.97 3.34
CA GLY A 63 9.06 -2.57 4.67
C GLY A 63 10.10 -1.82 5.50
N VAL A 64 9.76 -1.47 6.74
CA VAL A 64 10.67 -0.82 7.69
C VAL A 64 10.79 -1.66 8.96
N TYR A 65 12.02 -1.86 9.44
CA TYR A 65 12.26 -2.52 10.72
C TYR A 65 12.00 -1.55 11.87
N THR A 66 11.47 -2.08 12.97
CA THR A 66 11.21 -1.32 14.20
C THR A 66 11.51 -2.17 15.43
N ASN A 67 11.61 -1.53 16.60
CA ASN A 67 11.78 -2.23 17.88
C ASN A 67 10.44 -2.79 18.41
N THR A 68 9.66 -3.45 17.55
CA THR A 68 8.37 -4.05 17.90
C THR A 68 8.33 -5.54 17.56
N VAL A 69 7.35 -6.25 18.11
CA VAL A 69 7.16 -7.68 17.84
C VAL A 69 6.90 -7.89 16.34
N PRO A 70 7.53 -8.89 15.69
CA PRO A 70 7.31 -9.18 14.27
C PRO A 70 5.83 -9.29 13.89
N VAL A 71 5.55 -8.86 12.66
CA VAL A 71 4.22 -8.91 12.03
C VAL A 71 4.11 -10.13 11.14
#